data_AF-A0A532DK13-F1
#
_entry.id   AF-A0A532DK13-F1
#
_cell.length_a   1.000
_cell.length_b   1.000
_cell.length_c   1.000
_cell.angle_alpha   90.00
_cell.angle_beta   90.00
_cell.angle_gamma   90.00
#
_symmetry.space_group_name_H-M   'P 1'
#
loop_
_entity.id
_entity.type
_entity.pdbx_description
1 polymer ?
#
loop_
_entity_poly.entity_id
_entity_poly.type
_entity_poly.pdbx_seq_one_letter_code
_entity_poly.pdbx_strand_id
1 'polypeptide(L)'
;MPFDDPFFRRFFGDEFFRRFEAPRERKERSLGSGVIVDATGLIITNNHVVNKADDVKVLLSDKRELKAKLIGTDPKTDLAVLKIEAEHLHTIPWADSDKLEVGEFVLAVGNPFGLNQTVTMGIVSAVGRASMGIAEYEDFIQTDAAINPGNSGGALVNVRGELVGINTAIFSQSGGNMGIGFAVPSNMARSILDQLVEHGKVVRGWLGVSIQDLSPELATQFGLPEAKGVLVSDVLDDSP
;
A
#
# COMPACT_ATOMS: atom_id res chain seq x y z
N MET A 1 13.71 -6.60 -14.90
CA MET A 1 14.05 -6.76 -13.48
C MET A 1 12.93 -6.21 -12.60
N PRO A 2 12.64 -6.76 -11.40
CA PRO A 2 11.79 -6.11 -10.41
C PRO A 2 12.36 -4.75 -9.97
N PHE A 3 13.69 -4.60 -10.08
CA PHE A 3 14.46 -3.40 -9.70
C PHE A 3 14.62 -2.36 -10.83
N ASP A 4 14.03 -2.61 -12.00
CA ASP A 4 13.99 -1.66 -13.12
C ASP A 4 12.65 -0.92 -13.20
N ASP A 5 11.80 -1.05 -12.17
CA ASP A 5 10.54 -0.32 -12.13
C ASP A 5 10.84 1.18 -11.93
N PRO A 6 10.52 2.05 -12.91
CA PRO A 6 10.73 3.49 -12.79
C PRO A 6 10.07 4.08 -11.53
N PHE A 7 9.00 3.43 -11.07
CA PHE A 7 8.34 3.72 -9.81
C PHE A 7 9.28 3.52 -8.62
N PHE A 8 9.88 2.34 -8.48
CA PHE A 8 10.78 2.02 -7.35
C PHE A 8 12.06 2.87 -7.36
N ARG A 9 12.61 3.15 -8.53
CA ARG A 9 13.80 4.02 -8.65
C ARG A 9 13.54 5.44 -8.17
N ARG A 10 12.34 5.98 -8.43
CA ARG A 10 11.94 7.31 -7.97
C ARG A 10 11.89 7.42 -6.44
N PHE A 11 11.52 6.36 -5.73
CA PHE A 11 11.30 6.40 -4.28
C PHE A 11 12.49 5.88 -3.44
N PHE A 12 13.31 4.99 -3.98
CA PHE A 12 14.46 4.42 -3.27
C PHE A 12 15.83 4.85 -3.81
N GLY A 13 15.89 5.54 -4.96
CA GLY A 13 17.11 6.14 -5.51
C GLY A 13 18.10 5.17 -6.16
N ASP A 14 18.77 5.62 -7.24
CA ASP A 14 19.67 4.79 -8.06
C ASP A 14 20.94 4.30 -7.32
N GLU A 15 21.45 5.06 -6.35
CA GLU A 15 22.64 4.65 -5.56
C GLU A 15 22.38 3.47 -4.65
N PHE A 16 21.16 3.33 -4.11
CA PHE A 16 20.76 2.17 -3.33
C PHE A 16 20.89 0.90 -4.17
N PHE A 17 20.40 0.92 -5.41
CA PHE A 17 20.39 -0.24 -6.30
C PHE A 17 21.78 -0.65 -6.79
N ARG A 18 22.68 0.32 -7.09
CA ARG A 18 24.08 0.01 -7.46
C ARG A 18 24.84 -0.76 -6.39
N ARG A 19 24.45 -0.64 -5.11
CA ARG A 19 25.08 -1.35 -3.99
C ARG A 19 24.65 -2.82 -3.88
N PHE A 20 23.54 -3.19 -4.51
CA PHE A 20 23.00 -4.55 -4.57
C PHE A 20 23.18 -5.24 -5.93
N GLU A 21 23.65 -4.52 -6.96
CA GLU A 21 24.04 -5.09 -8.26
C GLU A 21 25.35 -5.87 -8.15
N ALA A 22 25.27 -7.15 -7.76
CA ALA A 22 26.30 -8.13 -8.09
C ALA A 22 25.94 -8.81 -9.42
N PRO A 23 26.86 -8.94 -10.39
CA PRO A 23 26.53 -9.52 -11.68
C PRO A 23 26.40 -11.03 -11.56
N ARG A 24 25.20 -11.57 -11.79
CA ARG A 24 24.98 -12.96 -12.23
C ARG A 24 23.54 -13.17 -12.67
N GLU A 25 23.36 -13.95 -13.73
CA GLU A 25 22.11 -14.59 -14.15
C GLU A 25 21.53 -15.44 -13.01
N ARG A 26 20.91 -14.80 -12.02
CA ARG A 26 20.25 -15.43 -10.89
C ARG A 26 18.80 -15.00 -10.99
N LYS A 27 17.87 -15.97 -11.01
CA LYS A 27 16.42 -15.71 -10.87
C LYS A 27 16.23 -14.62 -9.81
N GLU A 28 15.82 -13.44 -10.24
CA GLU A 28 15.69 -12.28 -9.35
C GLU A 28 14.57 -12.59 -8.36
N ARG A 29 14.92 -12.68 -7.08
CA ARG A 29 13.94 -12.87 -6.01
C ARG A 29 13.49 -11.48 -5.55
N SER A 30 12.27 -11.10 -5.90
CA SER A 30 11.57 -10.00 -5.24
C SER A 30 11.29 -10.41 -3.79
N LEU A 31 11.47 -9.49 -2.84
CA LEU A 31 11.22 -9.71 -1.43
C LEU A 31 10.27 -8.63 -0.92
N GLY A 32 9.22 -9.05 -0.25
CA GLY A 32 8.22 -8.18 0.36
C GLY A 32 7.55 -8.87 1.52
N SER A 33 6.47 -8.26 1.99
CA SER A 33 5.62 -8.74 3.08
C SER A 33 4.19 -8.93 2.60
N GLY A 34 3.39 -9.62 3.39
CA GLY A 34 1.97 -9.82 3.14
C GLY A 34 1.24 -10.01 4.45
N VAL A 35 -0.06 -9.73 4.45
CA VAL A 35 -0.91 -9.84 5.63
C VAL A 35 -1.99 -10.88 5.38
N ILE A 36 -2.08 -11.90 6.23
CA ILE A 36 -3.14 -12.91 6.18
C ILE A 36 -4.40 -12.29 6.79
N VAL A 37 -5.47 -12.21 6.00
CA VAL A 37 -6.69 -11.48 6.36
C VAL A 37 -7.87 -12.40 6.67
N ASP A 38 -7.79 -13.68 6.32
CA ASP A 38 -8.83 -14.67 6.62
C ASP A 38 -8.27 -16.07 6.85
N ALA A 39 -9.09 -16.94 7.45
CA ALA A 39 -8.71 -18.30 7.78
C ALA A 39 -8.64 -19.21 6.54
N THR A 40 -9.16 -18.74 5.40
CA THR A 40 -9.08 -19.47 4.14
C THR A 40 -7.70 -19.33 3.52
N GLY A 41 -6.88 -18.37 3.94
CA GLY A 41 -5.52 -18.14 3.43
C GLY A 41 -5.42 -17.03 2.39
N LEU A 42 -6.36 -16.08 2.40
CA LEU A 42 -6.23 -14.83 1.64
C LEU A 42 -5.16 -13.95 2.26
N ILE A 43 -4.28 -13.45 1.41
CA ILE A 43 -3.17 -12.56 1.76
C ILE A 43 -3.29 -11.30 0.92
N ILE A 44 -3.25 -10.14 1.57
CA ILE A 44 -3.08 -8.86 0.90
C ILE A 44 -1.61 -8.44 0.91
N THR A 45 -1.14 -7.88 -0.20
CA THR A 45 0.23 -7.36 -0.38
C THR A 45 0.20 -6.22 -1.40
N ASN A 46 1.35 -5.63 -1.72
CA ASN A 46 1.41 -4.65 -2.80
C ASN A 46 1.54 -5.29 -4.18
N ASN A 47 0.97 -4.64 -5.19
CA ASN A 47 1.07 -5.09 -6.58
C ASN A 47 2.52 -5.11 -7.06
N HIS A 48 3.31 -4.07 -6.79
CA HIS A 48 4.72 -4.02 -7.23
C HIS A 48 5.57 -5.18 -6.68
N VAL A 49 5.19 -5.80 -5.55
CA VAL A 49 5.89 -6.96 -4.99
C VAL A 49 5.73 -8.19 -5.88
N VAL A 50 4.58 -8.33 -6.54
CA VAL A 50 4.15 -9.55 -7.25
C VAL A 50 3.99 -9.41 -8.76
N ASN A 51 3.92 -8.19 -9.31
CA ASN A 51 3.58 -7.87 -10.72
C ASN A 51 4.43 -8.62 -11.78
N LYS A 52 5.65 -9.05 -11.44
CA LYS A 52 6.57 -9.74 -12.37
C LYS A 52 7.02 -11.12 -11.87
N ALA A 53 6.31 -11.69 -10.89
CA ALA A 53 6.67 -12.96 -10.31
C ALA A 53 6.08 -14.12 -11.12
N ASP A 54 6.94 -15.00 -11.66
CA ASP A 54 6.51 -16.26 -12.27
C ASP A 54 5.96 -17.26 -11.24
N ASP A 55 6.49 -17.20 -10.01
CA ASP A 55 6.10 -18.04 -8.89
C ASP A 55 6.18 -17.24 -7.60
N VAL A 56 5.14 -17.31 -6.77
CA VAL A 56 5.09 -16.61 -5.50
C VAL A 56 5.12 -17.63 -4.37
N LYS A 57 6.05 -17.43 -3.44
CA LYS A 57 6.17 -18.24 -2.23
C LYS A 57 5.99 -17.39 -1.00
N VAL A 58 5.25 -17.91 -0.04
CA VAL A 58 4.97 -17.28 1.25
C VAL A 58 5.69 -18.08 2.33
N LEU A 59 6.50 -17.38 3.12
CA LEU A 59 7.13 -17.92 4.32
C LEU A 59 6.36 -17.39 5.53
N LEU A 60 5.71 -18.30 6.27
CA LEU A 60 4.98 -17.96 7.49
C LEU A 60 5.94 -17.75 8.68
N SER A 61 5.45 -17.13 9.75
CA SER A 61 6.21 -16.89 10.98
C SER A 61 6.63 -18.20 11.69
N ASP A 62 5.89 -19.28 11.48
CA ASP A 62 6.21 -20.64 11.94
C ASP A 62 7.18 -21.39 11.00
N LYS A 63 7.72 -20.70 9.99
CA LYS A 63 8.68 -21.17 8.98
C LYS A 63 8.09 -22.12 7.93
N ARG A 64 6.77 -22.33 7.86
CA ARG A 64 6.16 -23.03 6.73
C ARG A 64 6.34 -22.22 5.44
N GLU A 65 6.84 -22.87 4.40
CA GLU A 65 6.96 -22.31 3.05
C GLU A 65 5.83 -22.87 2.18
N LEU A 66 5.03 -21.99 1.60
CA LEU A 66 3.83 -22.33 0.85
C LEU A 66 3.87 -21.65 -0.51
N LYS A 67 3.40 -22.35 -1.55
CA LYS A 67 3.17 -21.73 -2.84
C LYS A 67 1.88 -20.91 -2.78
N ALA A 68 1.94 -19.68 -3.25
CA ALA A 68 0.79 -18.80 -3.34
C ALA A 68 0.28 -18.68 -4.77
N LYS A 69 -1.03 -18.60 -4.92
CA LYS A 69 -1.71 -18.28 -6.17
C LYS A 69 -2.11 -16.81 -6.17
N LEU A 70 -1.83 -16.10 -7.26
CA LEU A 70 -2.37 -14.76 -7.47
C LEU A 70 -3.88 -14.84 -7.76
N ILE A 71 -4.69 -14.15 -6.95
CA ILE A 71 -6.14 -14.02 -7.15
C ILE A 71 -6.41 -12.84 -8.09
N GLY A 72 -5.74 -11.71 -7.87
CA GLY A 72 -5.83 -10.54 -8.72
C GLY A 72 -4.94 -9.40 -8.23
N THR A 73 -4.80 -8.37 -9.07
CA THR A 73 -4.05 -7.14 -8.75
C THR A 73 -4.86 -5.91 -9.13
N ASP A 74 -4.57 -4.82 -8.43
CA ASP A 74 -5.02 -3.49 -8.76
C ASP A 74 -3.81 -2.54 -8.78
N PRO A 75 -3.16 -2.35 -9.94
CA PRO A 75 -1.99 -1.49 -10.05
C PRO A 75 -2.27 -0.04 -9.66
N LYS A 76 -3.53 0.41 -9.78
CA LYS A 76 -3.89 1.81 -9.54
C LYS A 76 -3.91 2.21 -8.06
N THR A 77 -4.10 1.25 -7.15
CA THR A 77 -3.93 1.42 -5.70
C THR A 77 -2.68 0.71 -5.18
N ASP A 78 -1.91 0.09 -6.08
CA ASP A 78 -0.75 -0.75 -5.78
C ASP A 78 -1.06 -1.91 -4.81
N LEU A 79 -2.21 -2.57 -4.95
CA LEU A 79 -2.60 -3.72 -4.11
C LEU A 79 -2.71 -5.02 -4.92
N ALA A 80 -2.47 -6.14 -4.26
CA ALA A 80 -2.66 -7.47 -4.80
C ALA A 80 -3.19 -8.44 -3.75
N VAL A 81 -3.93 -9.44 -4.21
CA VAL A 81 -4.46 -10.51 -3.38
C VAL A 81 -3.88 -11.85 -3.82
N LEU A 82 -3.31 -12.56 -2.86
CA LEU A 82 -2.78 -13.90 -3.00
C LEU A 82 -3.62 -14.89 -2.18
N LYS A 83 -3.50 -16.17 -2.51
CA LYS A 83 -4.12 -17.28 -1.81
C LYS A 83 -3.08 -18.37 -1.53
N ILE A 84 -3.06 -18.86 -0.30
CA ILE A 84 -2.31 -20.05 0.11
C ILE A 84 -3.27 -21.12 0.64
N GLU A 85 -2.83 -22.38 0.56
CA GLU A 85 -3.54 -23.53 1.14
C GLU A 85 -2.80 -23.99 2.39
N ALA A 86 -3.35 -23.70 3.57
CA ALA A 86 -2.76 -24.10 4.85
C ALA A 86 -3.80 -24.04 5.99
N GLU A 87 -3.59 -24.87 6.99
CA GLU A 87 -4.39 -24.88 8.21
C GLU A 87 -3.73 -24.06 9.33
N HIS A 88 -4.52 -23.72 10.35
CA HIS A 88 -4.06 -23.04 11.57
C HIS A 88 -3.38 -21.70 11.26
N LEU A 89 -4.00 -20.92 10.38
CA LEU A 89 -3.54 -19.58 10.02
C LEU A 89 -3.97 -18.58 11.09
N HIS A 90 -3.05 -17.69 11.44
CA HIS A 90 -3.36 -16.51 12.25
C HIS A 90 -3.77 -15.37 11.32
N THR A 91 -4.93 -14.80 11.58
CA THR A 91 -5.54 -13.74 10.76
C THR A 91 -5.55 -12.44 11.53
N ILE A 92 -5.34 -11.33 10.83
CA ILE A 92 -5.41 -10.02 11.45
C ILE A 92 -6.86 -9.51 11.52
N PRO A 93 -7.30 -8.90 12.64
CA PRO A 93 -8.56 -8.15 12.64
C PRO A 93 -8.39 -6.84 11.87
N TRP A 94 -9.45 -6.40 11.20
CA TRP A 94 -9.49 -5.12 10.50
C TRP A 94 -9.93 -4.00 11.46
N ALA A 95 -9.25 -2.86 11.41
CA ALA A 95 -9.77 -1.61 11.97
C ALA A 95 -10.42 -0.75 10.88
N ASP A 96 -11.26 0.18 11.32
CA ASP A 96 -11.83 1.23 10.50
C ASP A 96 -10.83 2.39 10.37
N SER A 97 -10.18 2.52 9.22
CA SER A 97 -9.17 3.56 8.99
C SER A 97 -9.73 4.97 8.95
N ASP A 98 -11.04 5.14 8.72
CA ASP A 98 -11.66 6.47 8.67
C ASP A 98 -11.76 7.11 10.07
N LYS A 99 -11.59 6.29 11.11
CA LYS A 99 -11.53 6.71 12.52
C LYS A 99 -10.11 6.98 13.01
N LEU A 100 -9.10 6.82 12.16
CA LEU A 100 -7.71 6.96 12.55
C LEU A 100 -7.34 8.44 12.71
N GLU A 101 -6.80 8.81 13.87
CA GLU A 101 -6.40 10.19 14.17
C GLU A 101 -4.88 10.39 14.11
N VAL A 102 -4.47 11.60 13.72
CA VAL A 102 -3.07 12.02 13.77
C VAL A 102 -2.57 12.00 15.22
N GLY A 103 -1.42 11.39 15.45
CA GLY A 103 -0.83 11.20 16.78
C GLY A 103 -1.11 9.84 17.41
N GLU A 104 -2.01 9.03 16.84
CA GLU A 104 -2.19 7.65 17.30
C GLU A 104 -0.94 6.80 17.08
N PHE A 105 -0.62 5.95 18.06
CA PHE A 105 0.49 5.00 17.94
C PHE A 105 0.18 3.89 16.94
N VAL A 106 1.15 3.61 16.07
CA VAL A 106 1.10 2.52 15.10
C VAL A 106 2.37 1.70 15.11
N LEU A 107 2.23 0.43 14.76
CA LEU A 107 3.31 -0.52 14.58
C LEU A 107 3.37 -0.96 13.13
N ALA A 108 4.53 -0.84 12.50
CA ALA A 108 4.77 -1.40 11.18
C ALA A 108 5.44 -2.78 11.32
N VAL A 109 4.85 -3.78 10.67
CA VAL A 109 5.31 -5.17 10.67
C VAL A 109 5.65 -5.58 9.24
N GLY A 110 6.84 -6.13 9.04
CA GLY A 110 7.27 -6.61 7.74
C GLY A 110 8.56 -7.41 7.81
N ASN A 111 9.20 -7.63 6.67
CA ASN A 111 10.45 -8.39 6.56
C ASN A 111 11.55 -7.55 5.91
N PRO A 112 12.02 -6.47 6.57
CA PRO A 112 13.00 -5.59 5.98
C PRO A 112 14.32 -6.35 5.77
N PHE A 113 14.87 -6.26 4.56
CA PHE A 113 16.12 -6.92 4.15
C PHE A 113 16.17 -8.45 4.34
N GLY A 114 15.01 -9.10 4.51
CA GLY A 114 14.94 -10.55 4.72
C GLY A 114 15.43 -11.03 6.10
N LEU A 115 15.45 -10.15 7.12
CA LEU A 115 15.90 -10.46 8.48
C LEU A 115 14.91 -11.30 9.31
N ASN A 116 13.79 -11.72 8.72
CA ASN A 116 12.63 -12.37 9.33
C ASN A 116 11.89 -11.46 10.32
N GLN A 117 10.66 -11.08 9.95
CA GLN A 117 9.64 -10.42 10.79
C GLN A 117 10.17 -9.36 11.78
N THR A 118 10.28 -8.12 11.31
CA THR A 118 10.64 -6.95 12.12
C THR A 118 9.41 -6.14 12.45
N VAL A 119 9.37 -5.62 13.68
CA VAL A 119 8.35 -4.67 14.16
C VAL A 119 9.04 -3.34 14.46
N THR A 120 8.48 -2.25 13.95
CA THR A 120 8.90 -0.88 14.26
C THR A 120 7.70 -0.08 14.75
N MET A 121 7.95 0.94 15.58
CA MET A 121 6.89 1.76 16.17
C MET A 121 7.03 3.20 15.69
N GLY A 122 5.88 3.86 15.53
CA GLY A 122 5.77 5.28 15.28
C GLY A 122 4.37 5.77 15.62
N ILE A 123 3.98 6.88 15.01
CA ILE A 123 2.66 7.47 15.08
C ILE A 123 2.08 7.67 13.69
N VAL A 124 0.78 7.93 13.64
CA VAL A 124 0.12 8.51 12.46
C VAL A 124 0.56 9.96 12.35
N SER A 125 1.35 10.27 11.33
CA SER A 125 1.85 11.62 11.06
C SER A 125 0.85 12.46 10.27
N ALA A 126 0.05 11.82 9.41
CA ALA A 126 -1.02 12.43 8.64
C ALA A 126 -1.97 11.34 8.10
N VAL A 127 -3.20 11.74 7.77
CA VAL A 127 -4.16 10.95 6.98
C VAL A 127 -4.54 11.75 5.73
N GLY A 128 -5.12 11.13 4.70
CA GLY A 128 -5.57 11.88 3.54
C GLY A 128 -4.47 12.31 2.56
N ARG A 129 -3.29 11.67 2.58
CA ARG A 129 -2.19 12.07 1.68
C ARG A 129 -2.45 11.61 0.25
N ALA A 130 -2.69 12.57 -0.62
CA ALA A 130 -2.87 12.37 -2.06
C ALA A 130 -1.86 13.20 -2.88
N SER A 131 -1.83 12.98 -4.19
CA SER A 131 -0.96 13.66 -5.17
C SER A 131 0.55 13.52 -4.92
N MET A 132 0.96 12.43 -4.27
CA MET A 132 2.33 12.03 -4.01
C MET A 132 2.99 11.41 -5.25
N GLY A 133 2.21 10.91 -6.19
CA GLY A 133 2.70 10.19 -7.37
C GLY A 133 3.25 8.80 -7.06
N ILE A 134 2.76 8.21 -5.95
CA ILE A 134 2.97 6.85 -5.48
C ILE A 134 1.94 5.90 -6.14
N ALA A 135 0.70 6.32 -6.32
CA ALA A 135 -0.33 5.54 -6.99
C ALA A 135 -1.28 6.46 -7.78
N GLU A 136 -2.17 5.88 -8.59
CA GLU A 136 -3.17 6.68 -9.30
C GLU A 136 -4.32 7.09 -8.36
N TYR A 137 -4.72 6.18 -7.48
CA TYR A 137 -5.65 6.47 -6.39
C TYR A 137 -4.89 6.48 -5.07
N GLU A 138 -4.84 7.66 -4.46
CA GLU A 138 -4.06 7.90 -3.27
C GLU A 138 -4.93 8.48 -2.16
N ASP A 139 -4.79 7.88 -0.99
CA ASP A 139 -5.39 8.34 0.27
C ASP A 139 -4.52 7.85 1.43
N PHE A 140 -3.21 8.09 1.35
CA PHE A 140 -2.26 7.40 2.22
C PHE A 140 -2.34 7.86 3.67
N ILE A 141 -2.18 6.89 4.57
CA ILE A 141 -1.77 7.13 5.95
C ILE A 141 -0.27 7.39 5.92
N GLN A 142 0.17 8.51 6.49
CA GLN A 142 1.58 8.81 6.70
C GLN A 142 2.00 8.39 8.11
N THR A 143 3.17 7.78 8.25
CA THR A 143 3.74 7.41 9.55
C THR A 143 5.25 7.67 9.60
N ASP A 144 5.77 7.89 10.81
CA ASP A 144 7.20 7.95 11.09
C ASP A 144 7.77 6.59 11.56
N ALA A 145 6.92 5.57 11.70
CA ALA A 145 7.36 4.20 11.94
C ALA A 145 8.35 3.78 10.86
N ALA A 146 9.45 3.15 11.26
CA ALA A 146 10.52 2.85 10.32
C ALA A 146 10.09 1.81 9.27
N ILE A 147 9.91 2.27 8.04
CA ILE A 147 9.60 1.45 6.85
C ILE A 147 10.83 1.41 5.94
N ASN A 148 11.26 0.22 5.54
CA ASN A 148 12.42 0.00 4.66
C ASN A 148 12.10 -1.06 3.60
N PRO A 149 12.92 -1.20 2.55
CA PRO A 149 12.75 -2.26 1.55
C PRO A 149 12.53 -3.64 2.19
N GLY A 150 11.44 -4.29 1.79
CA GLY A 150 10.96 -5.55 2.36
C GLY A 150 9.75 -5.42 3.30
N ASN A 151 9.44 -4.20 3.79
CA ASN A 151 8.18 -3.93 4.50
C ASN A 151 6.98 -3.75 3.58
N SER A 152 7.19 -3.46 2.29
CA SER A 152 6.11 -3.30 1.31
C SER A 152 5.21 -4.54 1.30
N GLY A 153 3.90 -4.32 1.42
CA GLY A 153 2.85 -5.31 1.56
C GLY A 153 2.61 -5.76 3.01
N GLY A 154 3.41 -5.27 3.97
CA GLY A 154 3.31 -5.59 5.39
C GLY A 154 2.25 -4.77 6.11
N ALA A 155 1.97 -5.15 7.35
CA ALA A 155 0.90 -4.53 8.14
C ALA A 155 1.34 -3.22 8.79
N LEU A 156 0.47 -2.22 8.76
CA LEU A 156 0.45 -1.13 9.72
C LEU A 156 -0.72 -1.38 10.67
N VAL A 157 -0.44 -1.47 11.97
CA VAL A 157 -1.46 -1.85 12.97
C VAL A 157 -1.52 -0.82 14.09
N ASN A 158 -2.69 -0.67 14.69
CA ASN A 158 -2.84 0.10 15.93
C ASN A 158 -2.35 -0.71 17.15
N VAL A 159 -2.38 -0.11 18.33
CA VAL A 159 -1.95 -0.74 19.59
C VAL A 159 -2.78 -1.95 20.03
N ARG A 160 -3.96 -2.17 19.42
CA ARG A 160 -4.79 -3.37 19.64
C ARG A 160 -4.41 -4.52 18.70
N GLY A 161 -3.47 -4.30 17.78
CA GLY A 161 -3.09 -5.27 16.75
C GLY A 161 -4.09 -5.37 15.60
N GLU A 162 -4.95 -4.36 15.41
CA GLU A 162 -5.88 -4.30 14.30
C GLU A 162 -5.24 -3.58 13.12
N LEU A 163 -5.46 -4.11 11.91
CA LEU A 163 -4.92 -3.57 10.66
C LEU A 163 -5.55 -2.22 10.34
N VAL A 164 -4.73 -1.17 10.29
CA VAL A 164 -5.12 0.18 9.88
C VAL A 164 -4.62 0.53 8.48
N GLY A 165 -3.62 -0.19 7.96
CA GLY A 165 -3.16 -0.02 6.58
C GLY A 165 -2.10 -1.02 6.11
N ILE A 166 -1.76 -0.95 4.82
CA ILE A 166 -0.74 -1.76 4.16
C ILE A 166 0.47 -0.90 3.82
N ASN A 167 1.61 -1.17 4.44
CA ASN A 167 2.87 -0.45 4.20
C ASN A 167 3.24 -0.55 2.71
N THR A 168 3.42 0.59 2.05
CA THR A 168 3.54 0.63 0.59
C THR A 168 4.83 1.29 0.12
N ALA A 169 5.09 2.51 0.58
CA ALA A 169 6.20 3.31 0.10
C ALA A 169 6.83 4.17 1.20
N ILE A 170 7.97 4.76 0.90
CA ILE A 170 8.62 5.80 1.71
C ILE A 170 8.99 6.98 0.82
N PHE A 171 9.05 8.17 1.42
CA PHE A 171 9.79 9.27 0.82
C PHE A 171 11.25 9.19 1.27
N SER A 172 12.18 9.08 0.32
CA SER A 172 13.60 9.01 0.63
C SER A 172 14.46 9.68 -0.44
N GLN A 173 15.53 10.35 0.01
CA GLN A 173 16.62 10.81 -0.86
C GLN A 173 17.82 9.86 -0.85
N SER A 174 17.92 8.99 0.17
CA SER A 174 19.06 8.07 0.38
C SER A 174 18.73 6.60 0.07
N GLY A 175 17.44 6.29 -0.13
CA GLY A 175 16.91 4.93 -0.24
C GLY A 175 16.57 4.26 1.10
N GLY A 176 16.86 4.91 2.22
CA GLY A 176 16.46 4.44 3.56
C GLY A 176 15.33 5.27 4.17
N ASN A 177 14.72 4.76 5.24
CA ASN A 177 13.73 5.51 6.01
C ASN A 177 14.26 6.87 6.48
N MET A 178 13.47 7.93 6.28
CA MET A 178 13.74 9.28 6.80
C MET A 178 12.61 9.80 7.70
N GLY A 179 11.75 8.89 8.20
CA GLY A 179 10.60 9.24 9.04
C GLY A 179 9.35 9.63 8.25
N ILE A 180 9.29 9.26 6.96
CA ILE A 180 8.15 9.53 6.08
C ILE A 180 7.80 8.25 5.32
N GLY A 181 6.96 7.43 5.93
CA GLY A 181 6.38 6.22 5.35
C GLY A 181 4.91 6.40 4.99
N PHE A 182 4.44 5.61 4.02
CA PHE A 182 3.07 5.64 3.52
C PHE A 182 2.45 4.25 3.52
N ALA A 183 1.19 4.18 3.95
CA ALA A 183 0.38 2.97 3.95
C ALA A 183 -0.99 3.20 3.31
N VAL A 184 -1.45 2.25 2.48
CA VAL A 184 -2.82 2.26 1.94
C VAL A 184 -3.78 1.97 3.10
N PRO A 185 -4.84 2.78 3.33
CA PRO A 185 -5.77 2.57 4.44
C PRO A 185 -6.49 1.22 4.40
N SER A 186 -6.80 0.68 5.58
CA SER A 186 -7.47 -0.61 5.73
C SER A 186 -8.83 -0.68 5.03
N ASN A 187 -9.63 0.40 5.05
CA ASN A 187 -10.93 0.42 4.39
C ASN A 187 -10.80 0.32 2.86
N MET A 188 -9.86 1.07 2.27
CA MET A 188 -9.54 0.96 0.84
C MET A 188 -9.04 -0.45 0.52
N ALA A 189 -8.08 -0.96 1.29
CA ALA A 189 -7.50 -2.27 1.11
C ALA A 189 -8.54 -3.41 1.17
N ARG A 190 -9.51 -3.31 2.09
CA ARG A 190 -10.63 -4.26 2.22
C ARG A 190 -11.55 -4.22 1.01
N SER A 191 -11.95 -3.03 0.55
CA SER A 191 -12.80 -2.88 -0.64
C SER A 191 -12.16 -3.46 -1.89
N ILE A 192 -10.85 -3.24 -2.08
CA ILE A 192 -10.10 -3.82 -3.19
C ILE A 192 -10.00 -5.34 -3.06
N LEU A 193 -9.76 -5.85 -1.85
CA LEU A 193 -9.71 -7.28 -1.59
C LEU A 193 -11.03 -7.96 -1.97
N ASP A 194 -12.16 -7.42 -1.51
CA ASP A 194 -13.48 -7.99 -1.75
C ASP A 194 -13.78 -8.06 -3.26
N GLN A 195 -13.50 -6.97 -4.00
CA GLN A 195 -13.70 -6.93 -5.45
C GLN A 195 -12.78 -7.89 -6.23
N LEU A 196 -11.51 -8.00 -5.83
CA LEU A 196 -10.58 -8.92 -6.48
C LEU A 196 -10.97 -10.38 -6.22
N VAL A 197 -11.48 -10.70 -5.04
CA VAL A 197 -11.96 -12.05 -4.70
C VAL A 197 -13.26 -12.38 -5.45
N GLU A 198 -14.21 -11.45 -5.51
CA GLU A 198 -15.52 -11.68 -6.11
C GLU A 198 -15.49 -11.65 -7.65
N HIS A 199 -14.72 -10.74 -8.23
CA HIS A 199 -14.77 -10.45 -9.67
C HIS A 199 -13.45 -10.68 -10.40
N GLY A 200 -12.36 -10.93 -9.69
CA GLY A 200 -11.01 -11.03 -10.28
C GLY A 200 -10.43 -9.69 -10.75
N LYS A 201 -11.18 -8.58 -10.59
CA LYS A 201 -10.79 -7.22 -11.00
C LYS A 201 -11.53 -6.18 -10.17
N VAL A 202 -10.95 -5.00 -10.06
CA VAL A 202 -11.58 -3.85 -9.41
C VAL A 202 -12.46 -3.11 -10.41
N VAL A 203 -13.72 -2.88 -10.04
CA VAL A 203 -14.71 -2.13 -10.82
C VAL A 203 -14.86 -0.74 -10.19
N ARG A 204 -14.52 0.29 -10.95
CA ARG A 204 -14.56 1.68 -10.46
C ARG A 204 -15.80 2.38 -10.97
N GLY A 205 -16.51 3.03 -10.07
CA GLY A 205 -17.57 3.97 -10.42
C GLY A 205 -16.99 5.16 -11.17
N TRP A 206 -17.76 5.70 -12.11
CA TRP A 206 -17.42 6.89 -12.87
C TRP A 206 -18.60 7.85 -12.79
N LEU A 207 -18.34 9.06 -12.32
CA LEU A 207 -19.37 10.06 -12.05
C LEU A 207 -19.59 11.02 -13.24
N GLY A 208 -18.75 10.96 -14.27
CA GLY A 208 -18.90 11.84 -15.44
C GLY A 208 -18.49 13.29 -15.26
N VAL A 209 -17.83 13.64 -14.16
CA VAL A 209 -17.45 15.03 -13.87
C VAL A 209 -15.97 15.29 -14.10
N SER A 210 -15.67 16.48 -14.62
CA SER A 210 -14.32 17.06 -14.55
C SER A 210 -14.19 17.84 -13.26
N ILE A 211 -13.10 17.59 -12.52
CA ILE A 211 -12.85 18.22 -11.23
C ILE A 211 -11.52 18.96 -11.21
N GLN A 212 -11.46 20.00 -10.40
CA GLN A 212 -10.25 20.73 -10.07
C GLN A 212 -10.24 21.12 -8.59
N ASP A 213 -9.05 21.36 -8.05
CA ASP A 213 -8.92 21.84 -6.68
C ASP A 213 -9.62 23.18 -6.49
N LEU A 214 -10.36 23.32 -5.40
CA LEU A 214 -10.94 24.59 -4.99
C LEU A 214 -9.86 25.42 -4.29
N SER A 215 -9.23 26.34 -5.02
CA SER A 215 -8.20 27.21 -4.46
C SER A 215 -8.79 28.28 -3.51
N PRO A 216 -7.99 28.87 -2.59
CA PRO A 216 -8.44 29.99 -1.75
C PRO A 216 -8.96 31.20 -2.54
N GLU A 217 -8.35 31.48 -3.69
CA GLU A 217 -8.75 32.56 -4.58
C GLU A 217 -10.13 32.27 -5.20
N LEU A 218 -10.34 31.04 -5.68
CA LEU A 218 -11.63 30.59 -6.22
C LEU A 218 -12.71 30.59 -5.12
N ALA A 219 -12.39 30.10 -3.92
CA ALA A 219 -13.32 30.13 -2.79
C ALA A 219 -13.76 31.56 -2.45
N THR A 220 -12.82 32.51 -2.42
CA THR A 220 -13.13 33.93 -2.19
C THR A 220 -14.01 34.50 -3.31
N GLN A 221 -13.72 34.18 -4.57
CA GLN A 221 -14.51 34.64 -5.72
C GLN A 221 -15.94 34.09 -5.71
N PHE A 222 -16.13 32.85 -5.25
CA PHE A 222 -17.45 32.23 -5.11
C PHE A 222 -18.16 32.58 -3.80
N GLY A 223 -17.55 33.41 -2.94
CA GLY A 223 -18.13 33.80 -1.65
C GLY A 223 -18.23 32.66 -0.65
N LEU A 224 -17.36 31.65 -0.76
CA LEU A 224 -17.28 30.52 0.16
C LEU A 224 -16.48 30.92 1.41
N PRO A 225 -16.89 30.44 2.60
CA PRO A 225 -16.18 30.75 3.84
C PRO A 225 -14.80 30.09 3.92
N GLU A 226 -14.62 28.93 3.25
CA GLU A 226 -13.39 28.15 3.25
C GLU A 226 -13.17 27.47 1.90
N ALA A 227 -11.90 27.22 1.55
CA ALA A 227 -11.49 26.45 0.38
C ALA A 227 -11.53 24.94 0.67
N LYS A 228 -12.72 24.43 0.98
CA LYS A 228 -12.93 23.02 1.33
C LYS A 228 -13.81 22.33 0.29
N GLY A 229 -13.30 21.23 -0.24
CA GLY A 229 -13.98 20.40 -1.24
C GLY A 229 -13.29 20.47 -2.59
N VAL A 230 -14.05 20.17 -3.64
CA VAL A 230 -13.57 20.12 -5.03
C VAL A 230 -14.51 20.93 -5.91
N LEU A 231 -13.96 21.62 -6.91
CA LEU A 231 -14.76 22.34 -7.89
C LEU A 231 -15.07 21.41 -9.07
N VAL A 232 -16.35 21.24 -9.37
CA VAL A 232 -16.80 20.58 -10.60
C VAL A 232 -16.72 21.61 -11.73
N SER A 233 -15.79 21.41 -12.66
CA SER A 233 -15.56 22.32 -13.79
C SER A 233 -16.44 21.98 -15.00
N ASP A 234 -16.86 20.73 -15.12
CA ASP A 234 -17.75 20.26 -16.19
C ASP A 234 -18.49 18.98 -15.78
N VAL A 235 -19.65 18.76 -16.38
CA VAL A 235 -20.44 17.52 -16.26
C VAL A 235 -20.66 17.00 -17.67
N LEU A 236 -20.17 15.79 -17.95
CA LEU A 236 -20.27 15.20 -19.28
C LEU A 236 -21.72 14.85 -19.61
N ASP A 237 -22.19 15.27 -20.78
CA ASP A 237 -23.52 14.90 -21.27
C ASP A 237 -23.73 13.37 -21.27
N ASP A 238 -24.94 12.94 -20.88
CA ASP A 238 -25.34 11.54 -20.75
C ASP A 238 -24.50 10.68 -19.77
N SER A 239 -23.74 11.31 -18.87
CA SER A 239 -23.13 10.60 -17.74
C SER A 239 -24.16 10.19 -16.67
N PRO A 240 -23.81 9.29 -15.74
CA PRO A 240 -24.70 8.87 -14.65
C PRO A 240 -25.27 10.01 -13.80
#